data_AF-A0A4R9ILB6-F1
#
_entry.id   AF-A0A4R9ILB6-F1
#
_cell.length_a   1.000
_cell.length_b   1.000
_cell.length_c   1.000
_cell.angle_alpha   90.00
_cell.angle_beta   90.00
_cell.angle_gamma   90.00
#
_symmetry.space_group_name_H-M   'P 1'
#
loop_
_entity.id
_entity.type
_entity.pdbx_description
1 polymer ?
#
loop_
_entity_poly.entity_id
_entity_poly.type
_entity_poly.pdbx_seq_one_letter_code
_entity_poly.pdbx_strand_id
1 'polypeptide(L)'
;MTDPKFHRILYRMKVTAILPDELIIEVQKYTEGKNITDSLQKALSEWVKLAKVKKLNEKLRNKPLEFSSQFSAEKIRKINRTK
;
A
#
# COMPACT_ATOMS: atom_id res chain seq x y z
N MET A 1 20.45 -14.63 19.27
CA MET A 1 20.24 -14.12 17.90
C MET A 1 19.86 -15.28 17.01
N THR A 2 18.59 -15.38 16.57
CA THR A 2 18.15 -16.41 15.63
C THR A 2 18.63 -16.05 14.21
N ASP A 3 19.27 -16.99 13.53
CA ASP A 3 19.68 -16.81 12.13
C ASP A 3 18.46 -16.43 11.26
N PRO A 4 18.50 -15.28 10.55
CA PRO A 4 17.38 -14.82 9.72
C PRO A 4 16.99 -15.81 8.62
N LYS A 5 17.90 -16.68 8.16
CA LYS A 5 17.57 -17.76 7.22
C LYS A 5 16.72 -18.83 7.88
N PHE A 6 17.04 -19.24 9.11
CA PHE A 6 16.24 -20.21 9.87
C PHE A 6 14.89 -19.64 10.28
N HIS A 7 14.82 -18.36 10.67
CA HIS A 7 13.55 -17.70 10.97
C HIS A 7 12.63 -17.64 9.74
N ARG A 8 13.17 -17.35 8.54
CA ARG A 8 12.38 -17.32 7.31
C ARG A 8 11.78 -18.68 6.93
N ILE A 9 12.43 -19.78 7.30
CA ILE A 9 11.98 -21.14 6.99
C ILE A 9 10.93 -21.62 8.00
N LEU A 10 11.13 -21.36 9.29
CA LEU A 10 10.26 -21.86 10.36
C LEU A 10 8.93 -21.11 10.50
N TYR A 11 8.85 -19.84 10.09
CA TYR A 11 7.67 -18.98 10.33
C TYR A 11 6.80 -18.71 9.09
N ARG A 12 6.96 -19.47 8.00
CA ARG A 12 6.11 -19.33 6.81
C ARG A 12 4.82 -20.13 6.98
N MET A 13 3.72 -19.43 7.21
CA MET A 13 2.37 -20.00 7.17
C MET A 13 2.04 -20.50 5.75
N LYS A 14 1.59 -21.75 5.63
CA LYS A 14 1.02 -22.28 4.39
C LYS A 14 -0.48 -22.00 4.38
N VAL A 15 -0.99 -21.58 3.23
CA VAL A 15 -2.43 -21.31 3.03
C VAL A 15 -2.93 -22.21 1.92
N THR A 16 -4.03 -22.90 2.16
CA THR A 16 -4.73 -23.74 1.17
C THR A 16 -6.09 -23.10 0.89
N ALA A 17 -6.43 -22.92 -0.38
CA ALA A 17 -7.68 -22.31 -0.81
C ALA A 17 -8.16 -22.97 -2.12
N ILE A 18 -9.47 -22.99 -2.32
CA ILE A 18 -10.10 -23.38 -3.59
C ILE A 18 -10.32 -22.10 -4.39
N LEU A 19 -9.70 -22.01 -5.57
CA LEU A 19 -9.72 -20.81 -6.43
C LEU A 19 -10.03 -21.21 -7.88
N PRO A 20 -10.76 -20.38 -8.65
CA PRO A 20 -11.01 -20.64 -10.07
C PRO A 20 -9.72 -20.57 -10.90
N ASP A 21 -9.52 -21.51 -11.82
CA ASP A 21 -8.32 -21.58 -12.65
C ASP A 21 -8.15 -20.35 -13.54
N GLU A 22 -9.26 -19.85 -14.12
CA GLU A 22 -9.26 -18.65 -14.97
C GLU A 22 -8.70 -17.42 -14.22
N LEU A 23 -9.08 -17.26 -12.95
CA LEU A 23 -8.57 -16.19 -12.10
C LEU A 23 -7.06 -16.34 -11.86
N ILE A 24 -6.58 -17.56 -11.62
CA ILE A 24 -5.15 -17.81 -11.42
C ILE A 24 -4.36 -17.47 -12.68
N ILE A 25 -4.85 -17.88 -13.86
CA ILE A 25 -4.23 -17.58 -15.15
C ILE A 25 -4.15 -16.07 -15.38
N GLU A 26 -5.25 -15.36 -15.11
CA GLU A 26 -5.31 -13.91 -15.24
C GLU A 26 -4.32 -13.20 -14.31
N VAL A 27 -4.30 -13.59 -13.03
CA VAL A 27 -3.37 -13.03 -12.04
C VAL A 27 -1.92 -13.28 -12.45
N GLN A 28 -1.58 -14.49 -12.91
CA GLN A 28 -0.23 -14.78 -13.41
C GLN A 28 0.14 -13.92 -14.61
N LYS A 29 -0.78 -13.72 -15.55
CA LYS A 29 -0.58 -12.89 -16.74
C LYS A 29 -0.28 -11.44 -16.38
N TYR A 30 -1.03 -10.84 -15.45
CA TYR A 30 -0.88 -9.43 -15.10
C TYR A 30 0.26 -9.13 -14.11
N THR A 31 0.60 -10.09 -13.24
CA THR A 31 1.65 -9.87 -12.23
C THR A 31 3.05 -10.23 -12.71
N GLU A 32 3.14 -10.91 -13.86
CA GLU A 32 4.39 -11.45 -14.44
C GLU A 32 5.19 -12.20 -13.36
N GLY A 33 4.48 -12.96 -12.51
CA GLY A 33 5.08 -13.70 -11.42
C GLY A 33 5.79 -14.95 -11.91
N LYS A 34 6.89 -15.32 -11.25
CA LYS A 34 7.69 -16.50 -11.64
C LYS A 34 6.95 -17.82 -11.45
N ASN A 35 5.96 -17.84 -10.56
CA ASN A 35 5.08 -18.95 -10.26
C ASN A 35 3.76 -18.44 -9.64
N ILE A 36 2.79 -19.33 -9.42
CA ILE A 36 1.49 -18.99 -8.84
C ILE A 36 1.64 -18.27 -7.50
N THR A 37 2.50 -18.77 -6.60
CA THR A 37 2.72 -18.18 -5.28
C THR A 37 3.27 -16.76 -5.36
N ASP A 38 4.25 -16.50 -6.22
CA ASP A 38 4.83 -15.16 -6.44
C ASP A 38 3.78 -14.21 -7.04
N SER A 39 3.00 -14.70 -8.01
CA SER A 39 1.92 -13.96 -8.66
C SER A 39 0.86 -13.53 -7.63
N LEU A 40 0.40 -14.46 -6.81
CA LEU A 40 -0.56 -14.19 -5.73
C LEU A 40 0.02 -13.24 -4.68
N GLN A 41 1.28 -13.38 -4.29
CA GLN A 41 1.93 -12.46 -3.35
C GLN A 41 1.98 -11.02 -3.88
N LYS A 42 2.35 -10.84 -5.15
CA LYS A 42 2.35 -9.53 -5.80
C LYS A 42 0.94 -8.93 -5.85
N ALA A 43 -0.03 -9.69 -6.35
CA ALA A 43 -1.43 -9.23 -6.47
C ALA A 43 -2.02 -8.84 -5.11
N LEU A 44 -1.87 -9.68 -4.09
CA LEU A 44 -2.39 -9.40 -2.75
C LEU A 44 -1.69 -8.20 -2.10
N SER A 45 -0.37 -8.07 -2.26
CA SER A 45 0.38 -6.91 -1.76
C SER A 45 -0.12 -5.62 -2.39
N GLU A 46 -0.34 -5.61 -3.70
CA GLU A 46 -0.84 -4.44 -4.41
C GLU A 46 -2.28 -4.09 -4.01
N TRP A 47 -3.14 -5.10 -3.90
CA TRP A 47 -4.50 -4.91 -3.39
C TRP A 47 -4.52 -4.28 -1.98
N VAL A 48 -3.64 -4.74 -1.07
CA VAL A 48 -3.52 -4.14 0.28
C VAL A 48 -3.09 -2.68 0.21
N LYS A 49 -2.16 -2.31 -0.69
CA LYS A 49 -1.76 -0.91 -0.87
C LYS A 49 -2.94 -0.06 -1.34
N LEU A 50 -3.68 -0.52 -2.35
CA LEU A 50 -4.86 0.17 -2.87
C LEU A 50 -5.94 0.34 -1.79
N ALA A 51 -6.18 -0.71 -1.00
CA ALA A 51 -7.12 -0.65 0.13
C ALA A 51 -6.70 0.41 1.17
N LYS A 52 -5.40 0.53 1.46
CA LYS A 52 -4.87 1.57 2.36
C LYS A 52 -5.08 2.97 1.79
N VAL A 53 -4.82 3.18 0.49
CA VAL A 53 -5.04 4.47 -0.17
C VAL A 53 -6.53 4.84 -0.15
N LYS A 54 -7.42 3.90 -0.47
CA LYS A 54 -8.87 4.13 -0.41
C LYS A 54 -9.32 4.56 0.98
N LYS A 55 -8.86 3.84 2.02
CA LYS A 55 -9.15 4.17 3.42
C LYS A 55 -8.59 5.52 3.83
N LEU A 56 -7.42 5.91 3.33
CA LEU A 56 -6.85 7.24 3.57
C LEU A 56 -7.72 8.33 2.94
N ASN A 57 -8.12 8.14 1.68
CA ASN A 57 -8.98 9.10 0.97
C ASN A 57 -10.34 9.27 1.66
N GLU A 58 -10.93 8.20 2.20
CA GLU A 58 -12.15 8.28 3.00
C GLU A 58 -11.95 9.13 4.28
N LYS A 59 -10.82 8.95 4.97
CA LYS A 59 -10.47 9.80 6.13
C LYS A 59 -10.30 11.26 5.75
N LEU A 60 -9.62 11.53 4.64
CA LEU A 60 -9.40 12.88 4.12
C LEU A 60 -10.71 13.56 3.70
N ARG A 61 -11.66 12.81 3.13
CA ARG A 61 -13.00 13.34 2.84
C ARG A 61 -13.76 13.76 4.09
N ASN A 62 -13.67 12.96 5.15
CA ASN A 62 -14.38 13.24 6.42
C ASN A 62 -13.71 14.37 7.21
N LYS A 63 -12.39 14.49 7.09
CA LYS A 63 -11.60 15.56 7.72
C LYS A 63 -10.56 16.07 6.73
N PRO A 64 -10.93 17.06 5.90
CA PRO A 64 -10.02 17.65 4.94
C PRO A 64 -8.75 18.17 5.62
N LEU A 65 -7.62 18.02 4.94
CA LEU A 65 -6.39 18.68 5.38
C LEU A 65 -6.53 20.17 5.09
N GLU A 66 -6.49 20.95 6.16
CA GLU A 66 -6.44 22.40 6.07
C GLU A 66 -5.01 22.86 6.35
N PHE A 67 -4.55 23.85 5.59
CA PHE A 67 -3.33 24.55 5.97
C PHE A 67 -3.56 25.20 7.33
N SER A 68 -2.53 25.18 8.18
CA SER A 68 -2.60 25.93 9.44
C SER A 68 -3.03 27.37 9.15
N SER A 69 -3.88 27.94 10.00
CA SER A 69 -4.41 29.31 9.84
C SER A 69 -3.31 30.38 9.74
N GLN A 70 -2.07 30.02 10.10
CA GLN A 70 -0.90 30.87 9.98
C GLN A 70 -0.20 30.80 8.61
N PHE A 71 -0.51 29.79 7.78
CA PHE A 71 0.00 29.62 6.42
C PHE A 71 -0.98 30.23 5.40
N SER A 72 -1.26 31.52 5.53
CA SER A 72 -1.98 32.26 4.49
C SER A 72 -1.00 32.95 3.54
N ALA A 73 -1.36 33.02 2.25
CA ALA A 73 -0.57 33.75 1.25
C ALA A 73 -0.35 35.22 1.66
N GLU A 74 -1.31 35.82 2.34
CA GLU A 74 -1.22 37.16 2.89
C GLU A 74 -0.16 37.28 3.98
N LYS A 75 -0.11 36.32 4.91
CA LYS A 75 0.88 36.31 6.01
C LYS A 75 2.28 36.06 5.49
N ILE A 76 2.45 35.15 4.53
CA ILE A 76 3.74 34.89 3.85
C ILE A 76 4.21 36.12 3.05
N ARG A 77 3.31 36.77 2.31
CA ARG A 77 3.63 38.02 1.59
C ARG A 77 4.04 39.15 2.54
N LYS A 78 3.40 39.25 3.70
CA LYS A 78 3.75 40.24 4.72
C LYS A 78 5.16 40.02 5.25
N ILE A 79 5.50 38.78 5.65
CA ILE A 79 6.85 38.41 6.10
C ILE A 79 7.90 38.76 5.05
N ASN A 80 7.66 38.43 3.78
CA ASN A 80 8.60 38.68 2.68
C ASN A 80 8.75 40.16 2.31
N ARG A 81 7.79 41.02 2.66
CA ARG A 81 7.84 42.48 2.42
C ARG A 81 8.44 43.28 3.57
N THR A 82 8.51 42.68 4.77
CA THR A 82 9.16 43.26 5.95
C THR A 82 10.65 42.91 6.06
N LYS A 83 11.19 42.17 5.09
CA LYS A 83 12.60 41.87 4.94
C LYS A 83 13.19 42.76 3.85
#